data_AF-A0A2S2QG34-F1
#
_entry.id   AF-A0A2S2QG34-F1
#
_cell.length_a   1.000
_cell.length_b   1.000
_cell.length_c   1.000
_cell.angle_alpha   90.00
_cell.angle_beta   90.00
_cell.angle_gamma   90.00
#
_symmetry.space_group_name_H-M   'P 1'
#
loop_
_entity.id
_entity.type
_entity.pdbx_description
1 polymer ?
#
loop_
_entity_poly.entity_id
_entity_poly.type
_entity_poly.pdbx_seq_one_letter_code
_entity_poly.pdbx_strand_id
1 'polypeptide(L)'
;MTLSYGDVTTNRHENGVGFLVYNSLIPWVKQFKAINDRIYYIRINMNHRDLIMICAYALTESGNEEVKDDFYEELEQVYDAMSGHCIKLLLGDMNAQVGK
;
A
#
# COMPACT_ATOMS: atom_id res chain seq x y z
N MET A 1 11.59 -14.83 8.15
CA MET A 1 10.73 -13.70 7.78
C MET A 1 11.61 -12.50 7.52
N THR A 2 11.29 -11.70 6.51
CA THR A 2 11.95 -10.45 6.15
C THR A 2 10.92 -9.33 6.28
N LEU A 3 11.23 -8.30 7.07
CA LEU A 3 10.40 -7.11 7.20
C LEU A 3 10.83 -6.09 6.15
N SER A 4 9.87 -5.54 5.43
CA SER A 4 10.06 -4.38 4.55
C SER A 4 9.02 -3.33 4.93
N TYR A 5 9.44 -2.09 5.10
CA TYR A 5 8.56 -0.97 5.46
C TYR A 5 8.89 0.24 4.60
N GLY A 6 7.87 1.04 4.27
CA GLY A 6 8.04 2.29 3.56
C GLY A 6 8.25 3.43 4.55
N ASP A 7 9.34 4.17 4.41
CA ASP A 7 9.60 5.39 5.17
C ASP A 7 9.95 6.47 4.16
N VAL A 8 9.06 7.46 4.00
CA VAL A 8 9.22 8.54 2.99
C VAL A 8 9.51 9.88 3.69
N THR A 9 9.26 10.02 5.00
CA THR A 9 9.53 11.27 5.73
C THR A 9 10.41 11.11 6.98
N THR A 10 11.24 12.13 7.22
CA THR A 10 12.33 12.11 8.20
C THR A 10 11.85 12.19 9.66
N ASN A 11 12.31 11.26 10.50
CA ASN A 11 12.46 11.35 11.97
C ASN A 11 11.24 11.10 12.91
N ARG A 12 10.06 10.70 12.42
CA ARG A 12 9.00 10.15 13.29
C ARG A 12 8.40 8.89 12.68
N HIS A 13 8.60 7.74 13.34
CA HIS A 13 8.03 6.45 12.95
C HIS A 13 6.54 6.34 13.32
N GLU A 14 5.73 7.28 12.86
CA GLU A 14 4.28 7.29 13.06
C GLU A 14 3.59 7.06 11.70
N ASN A 15 2.54 6.23 11.68
CA ASN A 15 1.69 5.96 10.51
C ASN A 15 2.28 5.06 9.39
N GLY A 16 3.40 4.38 9.65
CA GLY A 16 4.08 3.54 8.65
C GLY A 16 3.33 2.25 8.31
N VAL A 17 3.33 1.91 7.02
CA VAL A 17 2.86 0.62 6.47
C VAL A 17 4.04 -0.27 6.07
N GLY A 18 3.85 -1.60 6.18
CA GLY A 18 4.91 -2.57 5.93
C GLY A 18 4.40 -3.97 5.58
N PHE A 19 5.28 -4.77 5.00
CA PHE A 19 5.07 -6.19 4.72
C PHE A 19 6.05 -7.04 5.50
N LEU A 20 5.53 -8.04 6.21
CA LEU A 20 6.32 -9.15 6.73
C LEU A 20 6.24 -10.32 5.76
N VAL A 21 7.34 -10.60 5.07
CA VAL A 21 7.38 -11.56 3.96
C VAL A 21 8.15 -12.81 4.39
N TYR A 22 7.64 -13.99 4.06
CA TYR A 22 8.36 -15.23 4.31
C TYR A 22 9.58 -15.32 3.37
N ASN A 23 10.74 -15.75 3.88
CA ASN A 23 12.00 -15.68 3.13
C ASN A 23 11.95 -16.46 1.80
N SER A 24 11.18 -17.54 1.73
CA SER A 24 10.97 -18.31 0.50
C SER A 24 10.28 -17.54 -0.61
N LEU A 25 9.55 -16.47 -0.28
CA LEU A 25 8.85 -15.60 -1.23
C LEU A 25 9.73 -14.47 -1.77
N ILE A 26 10.81 -14.10 -1.05
CA ILE A 26 11.68 -12.97 -1.43
C ILE A 26 12.24 -13.07 -2.85
N PRO A 27 12.72 -14.24 -3.33
CA PRO A 27 13.20 -14.37 -4.71
C PRO A 27 12.15 -14.06 -5.78
N TRP A 28 10.86 -14.12 -5.42
CA TRP A 28 9.74 -13.86 -6.31
C TRP A 28 9.24 -12.42 -6.23
N VAL A 29 9.72 -11.64 -5.25
CA VAL A 29 9.38 -10.22 -5.12
C VAL A 29 10.12 -9.43 -6.19
N LYS A 30 9.36 -8.79 -7.08
CA LYS A 30 9.90 -7.89 -8.12
C LYS A 30 10.16 -6.49 -7.58
N GLN A 31 9.32 -6.03 -6.64
CA GLN A 31 9.40 -4.67 -6.14
C GLN A 31 8.74 -4.55 -4.77
N PHE A 32 9.39 -3.78 -3.91
CA PHE A 32 8.78 -3.07 -2.79
C PHE A 32 8.80 -1.58 -3.13
N LYS A 33 7.68 -0.86 -2.98
CA LYS A 33 7.66 0.58 -3.25
C LYS A 33 6.74 1.32 -2.29
N ALA A 34 7.36 2.18 -1.49
CA ALA A 34 6.68 3.19 -0.69
C ALA A 34 6.24 4.33 -1.63
N ILE A 35 4.98 4.69 -1.55
CA ILE A 35 4.43 5.85 -2.26
C ILE A 35 4.51 7.06 -1.33
N ASN A 36 3.99 6.89 -0.12
CA ASN A 36 4.09 7.80 1.00
C ASN A 36 4.11 6.98 2.30
N ASP A 37 4.04 7.63 3.46
CA ASP A 37 4.09 6.94 4.77
C ASP A 37 2.91 5.96 4.99
N ARG A 38 1.80 6.14 4.26
CA ARG A 38 0.53 5.42 4.42
C ARG A 38 0.17 4.47 3.28
N ILE A 39 0.83 4.56 2.13
CA ILE A 39 0.58 3.72 0.96
C ILE A 39 1.87 3.02 0.55
N TYR A 40 1.85 1.68 0.63
CA TYR A 40 2.98 0.84 0.32
C TYR A 40 2.55 -0.39 -0.45
N TYR A 41 3.25 -0.74 -1.53
CA TYR A 41 2.93 -1.94 -2.27
C TYR A 41 4.12 -2.87 -2.47
N ILE A 42 3.78 -4.16 -2.59
CA ILE A 42 4.69 -5.22 -3.00
C ILE A 42 4.16 -5.84 -4.31
N ARG A 43 5.09 -6.09 -5.24
CA ARG A 43 4.81 -6.79 -6.51
C ARG A 43 5.53 -8.13 -6.52
N ILE A 44 4.78 -9.21 -6.70
CA ILE A 44 5.27 -10.59 -6.67
C ILE A 44 5.02 -11.25 -8.03
N ASN A 45 6.03 -11.95 -8.54
CA ASN A 45 5.92 -12.76 -9.74
C ASN A 45 5.17 -14.07 -9.44
N MET A 46 4.01 -14.30 -10.08
CA MET A 46 3.25 -15.55 -9.97
C MET A 46 3.32 -16.37 -11.28
N ASN A 47 4.47 -16.34 -11.95
CA ASN A 47 4.79 -16.97 -13.25
C ASN A 47 4.03 -16.39 -14.45
N HIS A 48 2.70 -16.43 -14.44
CA HIS A 48 1.86 -16.03 -15.59
C HIS A 48 1.33 -14.61 -15.49
N ARG A 49 1.17 -14.10 -14.28
CA ARG A 49 0.78 -12.72 -13.97
C ARG A 49 1.47 -12.26 -12.69
N ASP A 50 1.51 -10.96 -12.48
CA ASP A 50 1.98 -10.41 -11.22
C ASP A 50 0.84 -10.28 -10.22
N LEU A 51 1.15 -10.55 -8.95
CA LEU A 51 0.31 -10.17 -7.81
C LEU A 51 0.83 -8.85 -7.26
N ILE A 52 -0.04 -7.86 -7.13
CA ILE A 52 0.26 -6.57 -6.53
C ILE A 52 -0.60 -6.44 -5.28
N MET A 53 0.05 -6.37 -4.13
CA MET A 53 -0.62 -6.12 -2.86
C MET A 53 -0.32 -4.68 -2.44
N ILE A 54 -1.37 -3.88 -2.34
CA ILE A 54 -1.32 -2.47 -1.90
C ILE A 54 -1.81 -2.45 -0.46
N CYS A 55 -0.94 -2.08 0.47
CA CYS A 55 -1.26 -1.85 1.87
C CYS A 55 -1.44 -0.35 2.08
N ALA A 56 -2.62 0.05 2.53
CA ALA A 56 -2.98 1.43 2.78
C ALA A 56 -3.44 1.61 4.25
N TYR A 57 -3.06 2.75 4.83
CA TYR A 57 -3.52 3.18 6.15
C TYR A 57 -4.18 4.55 6.03
N ALA A 58 -5.50 4.57 5.93
CA ALA A 58 -6.26 5.81 5.75
C ALA A 58 -6.28 6.65 7.02
N LEU A 59 -6.52 7.96 6.83
CA LEU A 59 -6.70 8.91 7.92
C LEU A 59 -7.86 8.53 8.85
N THR A 60 -7.69 8.80 10.14
CA THR A 60 -8.76 8.65 11.13
C THR A 60 -9.90 9.63 10.87
N GLU A 61 -11.09 9.31 11.38
CA GLU A 61 -12.33 10.07 11.14
C GLU A 61 -12.22 11.57 11.45
N SER A 62 -11.47 11.96 12.48
CA SER A 62 -11.25 13.36 12.87
C SER A 62 -10.36 14.17 11.93
N GLY A 63 -9.82 13.56 10.86
CA GLY A 63 -9.02 14.24 9.85
C GLY A 63 -9.83 15.21 9.00
N ASN A 64 -9.17 16.27 8.52
CA ASN A 64 -9.73 17.21 7.53
C ASN A 64 -10.19 16.44 6.29
N GLU A 65 -11.39 16.74 5.80
CA GLU A 65 -12.04 16.11 4.64
C GLU A 65 -11.17 16.23 3.38
N GLU A 66 -10.58 17.40 3.14
CA GLU A 66 -9.65 17.63 2.01
C GLU A 66 -8.45 16.66 2.02
N VAL A 67 -7.89 16.40 3.21
CA VAL A 67 -6.73 15.50 3.35
C VAL A 67 -7.16 14.03 3.19
N LYS A 68 -8.43 13.70 3.49
CA LYS A 68 -8.97 12.37 3.20
C LYS A 68 -9.16 12.18 1.70
N ASP A 69 -9.73 13.18 1.03
CA ASP A 69 -9.94 13.15 -0.42
C ASP A 69 -8.59 13.01 -1.15
N ASP A 70 -7.59 13.82 -0.78
CA ASP A 70 -6.22 13.72 -1.31
C ASP A 70 -5.63 12.30 -1.15
N PHE A 71 -5.85 11.68 0.01
CA PHE A 71 -5.39 10.31 0.26
C PHE A 71 -6.06 9.29 -0.66
N TYR A 72 -7.38 9.38 -0.84
CA TYR A 72 -8.13 8.45 -1.68
C TYR A 72 -7.83 8.68 -3.17
N GLU A 73 -7.64 9.92 -3.61
CA GLU A 73 -7.19 10.25 -4.96
C GLU A 73 -5.80 9.67 -5.24
N GLU A 74 -4.84 9.81 -4.31
CA GLU A 74 -3.51 9.23 -4.47
C GLU A 74 -3.57 7.69 -4.49
N LEU A 75 -4.41 7.07 -3.65
CA LEU A 75 -4.62 5.62 -3.65
C LEU A 75 -5.21 5.11 -4.98
N GLU A 76 -6.19 5.84 -5.54
CA GLU A 76 -6.78 5.54 -6.84
C GLU A 76 -5.72 5.64 -7.96
N GLN A 77 -4.92 6.70 -7.98
CA GLN A 77 -3.82 6.86 -8.94
C GLN A 77 -2.81 5.71 -8.86
N VAL A 78 -2.45 5.27 -7.64
CA VAL A 78 -1.58 4.11 -7.43
C VAL A 78 -2.23 2.83 -7.97
N TYR A 79 -3.51 2.62 -7.69
CA TYR A 79 -4.24 1.46 -8.18
C TYR A 79 -4.30 1.44 -9.72
N ASP A 80 -4.59 2.56 -10.35
CA ASP A 80 -4.76 2.70 -11.81
C ASP A 80 -3.45 2.65 -12.58
N ALA A 81 -2.35 3.13 -11.99
CA ALA A 81 -1.01 3.02 -12.59
C ALA A 81 -0.55 1.56 -12.79
N MET A 82 -1.18 0.59 -12.11
CA MET A 82 -0.85 -0.83 -12.24
C MET A 82 -1.51 -1.44 -13.48
N SER A 83 -0.70 -2.04 -14.37
CA SER A 83 -1.14 -2.67 -15.62
C SER A 83 -2.31 -3.65 -15.45
N GLY A 84 -3.25 -3.70 -16.39
CA GLY A 84 -4.42 -4.61 -16.33
C GLY A 84 -4.09 -6.12 -16.30
N HIS A 85 -2.87 -6.53 -16.68
CA HIS A 85 -2.42 -7.93 -16.63
C HIS A 85 -1.83 -8.35 -15.27
N CYS A 86 -2.36 -7.83 -14.16
CA CYS A 86 -1.98 -8.23 -12.81
C CYS A 86 -3.22 -8.52 -11.95
N ILE A 87 -3.03 -9.28 -10.87
CA ILE A 87 -4.01 -9.42 -9.79
C ILE A 87 -3.69 -8.33 -8.78
N LYS A 88 -4.68 -7.48 -8.46
CA LYS A 88 -4.56 -6.40 -7.48
C LYS A 88 -5.27 -6.80 -6.20
N LEU A 89 -4.61 -6.64 -5.06
CA LEU A 89 -5.17 -6.88 -3.74
C LEU A 89 -4.97 -5.62 -2.90
N LEU A 90 -6.06 -4.93 -2.58
CA LEU A 90 -6.06 -3.78 -1.67
C LEU A 90 -6.30 -4.27 -0.24
N LEU A 91 -5.41 -3.87 0.67
CA LEU A 91 -5.35 -4.32 2.06
C LEU A 91 -5.08 -3.14 2.99
N GLY A 92 -5.24 -3.39 4.29
CA GLY A 92 -4.93 -2.45 5.35
C GLY A 92 -6.20 -1.90 6.00
N ASP A 93 -6.06 -0.76 6.65
CA ASP A 93 -7.16 -0.11 7.34
C ASP A 93 -7.57 1.14 6.55
N MET A 94 -8.74 1.04 5.93
CA MET A 94 -9.29 2.12 5.11
C MET A 94 -10.04 3.16 5.95
N ASN A 95 -10.32 2.92 7.23
CA ASN A 95 -11.13 3.82 8.06
C ASN A 95 -12.40 4.35 7.35
N ALA A 96 -12.99 3.52 6.48
CA ALA A 96 -14.08 3.93 5.61
C ALA A 96 -15.40 3.99 6.39
N GLN A 97 -16.17 5.07 6.19
CA GLN A 97 -17.52 5.19 6.73
C GLN A 97 -18.52 4.60 5.73
N VAL A 98 -19.44 3.78 6.24
CA VAL A 98 -20.59 3.33 5.46
C VAL A 98 -21.76 4.27 5.75
N GLY A 99 -22.13 5.09 4.76
CA GLY A 99 -23.32 5.96 4.82
C GLY A 99 -23.12 7.31 5.51
N LYS A 100 -24.24 8.03 5.66
CA LYS A 100 -24.37 9.24 6.48
C LYS A 100 -25.01 8.88 7.82
#